data_AF-A0A1V3IEQ1-F1
#
_entry.id   AF-A0A1V3IEQ1-F1
#
_cell.length_a   1.000
_cell.length_b   1.000
_cell.length_c   1.000
_cell.angle_alpha   90.00
_cell.angle_beta   90.00
_cell.angle_gamma   90.00
#
_symmetry.space_group_name_H-M   'P 1'
#
loop_
_entity.id
_entity.type
_entity.pdbx_description
1 polymer ?
#
loop_
_entity_poly.entity_id
_entity_poly.type
_entity_poly.pdbx_seq_one_letter_code
_entity_poly.pdbx_strand_id
1 'polypeptide(L)'
;MFALLWGSLTLNVLADSGAGRSPFYVNSSTKRLNTADCYDTDDWYLDGFRVGKTFSAYQQSLLQQRINYCQQYGSISSELKSAWMQGYKKGVPPQKKQGKKKRKKHAQV
;
A
#
# COMPACT_ATOMS: atom_id res chain seq x y z
N MET A 1 -45.65 -36.13 -12.36
CA MET A 1 -45.19 -34.76 -12.63
C MET A 1 -44.90 -34.09 -11.29
N PHE A 2 -43.63 -33.97 -10.89
CA PHE A 2 -43.22 -33.08 -9.80
C PHE A 2 -41.92 -32.40 -10.22
N ALA A 3 -41.97 -31.08 -10.26
CA ALA A 3 -41.01 -30.20 -10.89
C ALA A 3 -39.71 -30.08 -10.08
N LEU A 4 -38.60 -30.04 -10.81
CA LEU A 4 -37.27 -29.68 -10.36
C LEU A 4 -37.29 -28.26 -9.75
N LEU A 5 -36.99 -28.13 -8.47
CA LEU A 5 -36.62 -26.85 -7.87
C LEU A 5 -35.09 -26.73 -7.92
N TRP A 6 -34.58 -26.19 -9.02
CA TRP A 6 -33.24 -25.64 -9.08
C TRP A 6 -33.19 -24.39 -8.19
N GLY A 7 -32.70 -24.58 -6.96
CA GLY A 7 -32.32 -23.48 -6.10
C GLY A 7 -31.01 -22.88 -6.59
N SER A 8 -31.09 -21.89 -7.47
CA SER A 8 -29.96 -21.01 -7.79
C SER A 8 -29.65 -20.16 -6.56
N LEU A 9 -28.62 -20.54 -5.80
CA LEU A 9 -28.01 -19.65 -4.81
C LEU A 9 -27.35 -18.51 -5.57
N THR A 10 -28.05 -17.39 -5.75
CA THR A 10 -27.40 -16.15 -6.15
C THR A 10 -26.61 -15.66 -4.93
N LEU A 11 -25.28 -15.82 -5.00
CA LEU A 11 -24.36 -15.22 -4.07
C LEU A 11 -24.44 -13.69 -4.28
N ASN A 12 -25.33 -13.03 -3.54
CA ASN A 12 -25.36 -11.58 -3.49
C ASN A 12 -24.09 -11.13 -2.76
N VAL A 13 -23.02 -10.91 -3.51
CA VAL A 13 -21.92 -10.04 -3.08
C VAL A 13 -22.56 -8.69 -2.82
N LEU A 14 -22.79 -8.40 -1.54
CA LEU A 14 -23.14 -7.08 -1.07
C LEU A 14 -21.87 -6.23 -1.27
N ALA A 15 -21.76 -5.64 -2.46
CA ALA A 15 -20.81 -4.57 -2.71
C ALA A 15 -21.25 -3.39 -1.84
N ASP A 16 -20.61 -3.28 -0.67
CA ASP A 16 -20.69 -2.13 0.22
C ASP A 16 -20.49 -0.85 -0.61
N SER A 17 -21.59 -0.16 -0.84
CA SER A 17 -21.66 1.07 -1.60
C SER A 17 -21.79 2.20 -0.59
N GLY A 18 -20.67 2.71 -0.09
CA GLY A 18 -20.67 3.82 0.88
C GLY A 18 -19.30 4.45 1.06
N ALA A 19 -18.97 5.43 0.21
CA ALA A 19 -17.71 6.20 0.15
C ALA A 19 -16.50 5.46 -0.46
N GLY A 20 -16.25 5.72 -1.75
CA GLY A 20 -15.04 5.25 -2.43
C GLY A 20 -13.78 5.71 -1.70
N ARG A 21 -12.92 4.76 -1.32
CA ARG A 21 -11.63 5.02 -0.68
C ARG A 21 -10.81 6.01 -1.51
N SER A 22 -10.37 7.11 -0.89
CA SER A 22 -9.53 8.11 -1.54
C SER A 22 -8.15 7.54 -1.86
N PRO A 23 -7.66 7.66 -3.10
CA PRO A 23 -6.33 7.19 -3.46
C PRO A 23 -5.24 8.10 -2.89
N PHE A 24 -4.08 7.53 -2.56
CA PHE A 24 -2.87 8.27 -2.25
C PHE A 24 -2.02 8.48 -3.49
N TYR A 25 -1.45 9.67 -3.63
CA TYR A 25 -0.58 10.05 -4.72
C TYR A 25 0.86 9.65 -4.37
N VAL A 26 1.42 8.72 -5.14
CA VAL A 26 2.83 8.35 -5.02
C VAL A 26 3.69 9.41 -5.72
N ASN A 27 3.28 9.81 -6.92
CA ASN A 27 3.85 10.92 -7.69
C ASN A 27 2.76 11.54 -8.59
N SER A 28 3.12 12.43 -9.50
CA SER A 28 2.17 13.10 -10.42
C SER A 28 1.40 12.14 -11.33
N SER A 29 1.97 10.98 -11.66
CA SER A 29 1.42 10.01 -12.61
C SER A 29 0.93 8.72 -11.95
N THR A 30 1.30 8.46 -10.70
CA THR A 30 1.08 7.18 -10.02
C THR A 30 0.25 7.40 -8.75
N LYS A 31 -0.86 6.66 -8.65
CA LYS A 31 -1.70 6.62 -7.46
C LYS A 31 -1.75 5.20 -6.89
N ARG A 32 -1.94 5.07 -5.59
CA ARG A 32 -2.23 3.81 -4.90
C ARG A 32 -3.57 3.89 -4.20
N LEU A 33 -4.29 2.78 -4.13
CA LEU A 33 -5.49 2.68 -3.30
C LEU A 33 -5.09 2.64 -1.83
N ASN A 34 -5.76 3.45 -1.01
CA ASN A 34 -5.69 3.28 0.44
C ASN A 34 -6.68 2.18 0.83
N THR A 35 -6.16 1.06 1.33
CA THR A 35 -6.99 -0.12 1.67
C THR A 35 -6.98 -0.46 3.15
N ALA A 36 -6.12 0.20 3.91
CA ALA A 36 -5.85 -0.12 5.30
C ALA A 36 -6.76 0.69 6.23
N ASP A 37 -7.27 0.06 7.28
CA ASP A 37 -8.06 0.69 8.31
C ASP A 37 -7.23 1.69 9.13
N CYS A 38 -7.91 2.68 9.70
CA CYS A 38 -7.27 3.74 10.45
C CYS A 38 -6.95 3.36 11.90
N TYR A 39 -7.66 2.39 12.48
CA TYR A 39 -7.54 2.01 13.88
C TYR A 39 -6.97 0.61 14.10
N ASP A 40 -6.60 -0.08 13.02
CA ASP A 40 -6.00 -1.42 13.08
C ASP A 40 -4.48 -1.37 12.88
N THR A 41 -3.74 -1.72 13.94
CA THR A 41 -2.28 -1.78 13.96
C THR A 41 -1.69 -2.71 12.88
N ASP A 42 -2.33 -3.84 12.61
CA ASP A 42 -1.85 -4.80 11.60
C ASP A 42 -1.95 -4.20 10.20
N ASP A 43 -3.03 -3.48 9.93
CA ASP A 43 -3.22 -2.73 8.69
C ASP A 43 -2.23 -1.56 8.55
N TRP A 44 -1.83 -0.93 9.67
CA TRP A 44 -0.72 0.01 9.67
C TRP A 44 0.59 -0.64 9.27
N TYR A 45 0.91 -1.79 9.85
CA TYR A 45 2.11 -2.57 9.51
C TYR A 45 2.13 -3.02 8.04
N LEU A 46 1.04 -3.63 7.56
CA LEU A 46 0.96 -4.22 6.21
C LEU A 46 1.04 -3.17 5.10
N ASP A 47 0.41 -2.02 5.30
CA ASP A 47 0.52 -0.89 4.38
C ASP A 47 1.95 -0.35 4.31
N GLY A 48 2.58 -0.14 5.48
CA GLY A 48 3.99 0.26 5.57
C GLY A 48 4.88 -0.73 4.84
N PHE A 49 4.69 -2.03 5.07
CA PHE A 49 5.40 -3.10 4.37
C PHE A 49 5.24 -3.02 2.85
N ARG A 50 4.02 -2.82 2.35
CA ARG A 50 3.76 -2.66 0.91
C ARG A 50 4.44 -1.42 0.34
N VAL A 51 4.44 -0.30 1.08
CA VAL A 51 5.14 0.94 0.70
C VAL A 51 6.65 0.69 0.65
N GLY A 52 7.24 0.08 1.68
CA GLY A 52 8.68 -0.24 1.68
C GLY A 52 9.08 -1.12 0.50
N LYS A 53 8.26 -2.10 0.16
CA LYS A 53 8.51 -3.03 -0.95
C LYS A 53 8.41 -2.38 -2.33
N THR A 54 7.46 -1.47 -2.54
CA THR A 54 7.06 -1.01 -3.89
C THR A 54 7.40 0.46 -4.15
N PHE A 55 7.38 1.29 -3.11
CA PHE A 55 7.48 2.75 -3.19
C PHE A 55 8.45 3.30 -2.15
N SER A 56 9.58 2.62 -1.92
CA SER A 56 10.57 2.99 -0.88
C SER A 56 11.05 4.44 -0.97
N ALA A 57 11.18 5.00 -2.17
CA ALA A 57 11.56 6.40 -2.36
C ALA A 57 10.52 7.42 -1.82
N TYR A 58 9.30 6.98 -1.53
CA TYR A 58 8.16 7.83 -1.17
C TYR A 58 7.68 7.60 0.27
N GLN A 59 8.55 7.13 1.16
CA GLN A 59 8.22 6.82 2.55
C GLN A 59 7.51 7.97 3.26
N GLN A 60 8.12 9.16 3.30
CA GLN A 60 7.63 10.28 4.08
C GLN A 60 6.30 10.82 3.54
N SER A 61 6.18 10.97 2.21
CA SER A 61 4.96 11.49 1.59
C SER A 61 3.77 10.55 1.76
N LEU A 62 3.99 9.23 1.69
CA LEU A 62 2.92 8.24 1.84
C LEU A 62 2.52 8.04 3.30
N LEU A 63 3.46 8.07 4.24
CA LEU A 63 3.13 8.07 5.66
C LEU A 63 2.31 9.32 6.03
N GLN A 64 2.71 10.49 5.54
CA GLN A 64 1.98 11.74 5.83
C GLN A 64 0.57 11.72 5.25
N GLN A 65 0.40 11.24 4.01
CA GLN A 65 -0.94 11.09 3.43
C GLN A 65 -1.83 10.16 4.25
N ARG A 66 -1.27 9.06 4.77
CA ARG A 66 -2.03 8.16 5.65
C ARG A 66 -2.41 8.81 6.96
N ILE A 67 -1.48 9.51 7.61
CA ILE A 67 -1.75 10.25 8.84
C ILE A 67 -2.87 11.25 8.60
N ASN A 68 -2.76 12.07 7.55
CA ASN A 68 -3.76 13.08 7.23
C ASN A 68 -5.13 12.47 6.94
N TYR A 69 -5.17 11.35 6.20
CA TYR A 69 -6.42 10.64 5.91
C TYR A 69 -7.07 10.13 7.21
N CYS A 70 -6.31 9.41 8.04
CA CYS A 70 -6.88 8.83 9.26
C CYS A 70 -7.20 9.87 10.34
N GLN A 71 -6.50 11.02 10.34
CA GLN A 71 -6.80 12.14 11.24
C GLN A 71 -8.20 12.72 11.04
N GLN A 72 -8.80 12.56 9.85
CA GLN A 72 -10.18 12.99 9.60
C GLN A 72 -11.21 12.17 10.37
N TYR A 73 -10.83 10.97 10.82
CA TYR A 73 -11.69 10.04 11.53
C TYR A 73 -11.38 10.02 13.04
N GLY A 74 -10.14 10.31 13.45
CA GLY A 74 -9.77 10.38 14.87
C GLY A 74 -8.30 10.65 15.14
N SER A 75 -7.90 10.58 16.41
CA SER A 75 -6.50 10.77 16.80
C SER A 75 -5.65 9.58 16.35
N ILE A 76 -4.43 9.87 15.88
CA ILE A 76 -3.47 8.84 15.44
C ILE A 76 -2.44 8.63 16.53
N SER A 77 -2.47 7.45 17.13
CA SER A 77 -1.52 7.05 18.16
C SER A 77 -0.09 6.94 17.61
N SER A 78 0.89 7.03 18.51
CA SER A 78 2.28 6.73 18.19
C SER A 78 2.47 5.28 17.78
N GLU A 79 1.71 4.35 18.37
CA GLU A 79 1.75 2.91 18.07
C GLU A 79 1.46 2.62 16.61
N LEU A 80 0.40 3.21 16.05
CA LEU A 80 0.03 3.03 14.63
C LEU A 80 1.16 3.52 13.71
N LYS A 81 1.72 4.70 14.00
CA LYS A 81 2.86 5.25 13.24
C LYS A 81 4.09 4.34 13.35
N SER A 82 4.35 3.80 14.53
CA SER A 82 5.46 2.87 14.77
C SER A 82 5.26 1.56 14.01
N ALA A 83 4.07 0.98 14.02
CA ALA A 83 3.77 -0.26 13.28
C ALA A 83 4.00 -0.08 11.78
N TRP A 84 3.53 1.03 11.21
CA TRP A 84 3.79 1.37 9.81
C TRP A 84 5.27 1.50 9.50
N MET A 85 6.04 2.20 10.34
CA MET A 85 7.49 2.36 10.16
C MET A 85 8.23 1.03 10.25
N GLN A 86 7.82 0.14 11.15
CA GLN A 86 8.37 -1.21 11.26
C GLN A 86 8.09 -2.03 10.00
N GLY A 87 6.83 -2.03 9.54
CA GLY A 87 6.42 -2.69 8.30
C GLY A 87 7.23 -2.17 7.12
N TYR A 88 7.34 -0.84 6.98
CA TYR A 88 8.15 -0.20 5.95
C TYR A 88 9.58 -0.70 5.95
N LYS A 89 10.26 -0.66 7.11
CA LYS A 89 11.64 -1.13 7.23
C LYS A 89 11.81 -2.60 6.83
N LYS A 90 10.82 -3.45 7.12
CA LYS A 90 10.81 -4.86 6.72
C LYS A 90 10.55 -5.06 5.23
N GLY A 91 9.78 -4.17 4.60
CA GLY A 91 9.46 -4.22 3.18
C GLY A 91 10.57 -3.70 2.27
N VAL A 92 11.42 -2.79 2.74
CA VAL A 92 12.50 -2.20 1.93
C VAL A 92 13.46 -3.29 1.44
N PRO A 93 13.62 -3.47 0.11
CA PRO A 93 14.55 -4.46 -0.41
C PRO A 93 16.00 -4.06 -0.06
N PRO A 94 16.88 -5.03 0.21
CA PRO A 94 18.28 -4.74 0.48
C PRO A 94 18.89 -4.00 -0.72
N GLN A 95 19.59 -2.90 -0.44
CA GLN A 95 20.32 -2.12 -1.43
C GLN A 95 21.29 -3.03 -2.18
N LYS A 96 20.98 -3.39 -3.44
CA LYS A 96 21.94 -4.08 -4.31
C LYS A 96 23.06 -3.08 -4.57
N LYS A 97 24.23 -3.30 -3.99
CA LYS A 97 25.45 -2.53 -4.29
C LYS A 97 25.61 -2.52 -5.81
N GLN A 98 25.42 -1.35 -6.44
CA GLN A 98 25.68 -1.19 -7.86
C GLN A 98 27.18 -1.44 -8.08
N GLY A 99 27.53 -2.63 -8.57
CA GLY A 99 28.86 -2.89 -9.08
C GLY A 99 29.14 -1.89 -10.18
N LYS A 100 30.12 -1.00 -9.98
CA LYS A 100 30.62 -0.04 -10.97
C LYS A 100 31.00 -0.80 -12.25
N LYS A 101 30.10 -0.92 -13.23
CA LYS A 101 30.48 -1.32 -14.59
C LYS A 101 31.20 -0.13 -15.24
N LYS A 102 32.53 -0.08 -15.09
CA LYS A 102 33.40 0.78 -15.91
C LYS A 102 33.19 0.37 -17.38
N ARG A 103 32.53 1.22 -18.18
CA ARG A 103 32.60 1.13 -19.65
C ARG A 103 34.05 1.43 -20.06
N LYS A 104 34.80 0.41 -20.48
CA LYS A 104 36.04 0.61 -21.25
C LYS A 104 35.62 1.22 -22.59
N LYS A 105 36.08 2.45 -22.88
CA LYS A 105 36.03 3.03 -24.22
C LYS A 105 37.04 2.26 -25.08
N HIS A 106 36.57 1.64 -26.16
CA HIS A 106 37.44 1.16 -27.22
C HIS A 106 37.85 2.37 -28.06
N ALA A 107 39.16 2.64 -28.15
CA ALA A 107 39.72 3.51 -29.17
C ALA A 107 39.90 2.68 -30.45
N GLN A 108 39.41 3.17 -31.58
CA GLN A 108 39.73 2.66 -32.91
C GLN A 108 40.97 3.39 -33.42
N VAL A 109 41.93 2.62 -33.93
CA VAL A 109 43.13 3.06 -34.66
C VAL A 109 42.83 2.94 -36.15
#